data_AF-K7YYD6-F1
#
_entry.id   AF-K7YYD6-F1
#
_cell.length_a   1.000
_cell.length_b   1.000
_cell.length_c   1.000
_cell.angle_alpha   90.00
_cell.angle_beta   90.00
_cell.angle_gamma   90.00
#
_symmetry.space_group_name_H-M   'P 1'
#
loop_
_entity.id
_entity.type
_entity.pdbx_description
1 polymer ?
#
loop_
_entity_poly.entity_id
_entity_poly.type
_entity_poly.pdbx_seq_one_letter_code
_entity_poly.pdbx_strand_id
1 'polypeptide(L)'
;MKKLFCLAIVFCVTACATLDRSANPTTRREIKDVNYEARKDDSAPRKRMMVLPFLDAGDKRPQELRDQARAAFIADLNRTGEVIALDSRELKVDLAKMIENGQYKLAEVAKAAQALGVNTVLEGKIIDIRIKRKADNVGVVRHLTTAFEVVAQVRVVTGRAGREVFNTVKTVTVEEQGVRVAERVETDKFLANNPDMITVLVKDAFLDFTPQVLASLDKVTWEGRIAAINGDRIYLNVGRVSGLQVGDLLKVTEDGDDVYDPESGGHIGRVPGRLKGTLEVISYFGNDGSIAVIHSGSGFRENDRIELY
;
A
#
# COMPACT_ATOMS: atom_id res chain seq x y z
N MET A 1 -68.31 49.03 -58.71
CA MET A 1 -68.39 47.74 -57.98
C MET A 1 -68.73 48.04 -56.53
N LYS A 2 -69.95 47.72 -56.11
CA LYS A 2 -70.47 47.84 -54.73
C LYS A 2 -70.59 46.43 -54.14
N LYS A 3 -70.27 46.26 -52.85
CA LYS A 3 -70.88 45.32 -51.88
C LYS A 3 -70.13 45.53 -50.55
N LEU A 4 -70.67 46.28 -49.61
CA LEU A 4 -71.79 46.01 -48.69
C LEU A 4 -71.41 45.08 -47.53
N PHE A 5 -71.52 45.69 -46.35
CA PHE A 5 -71.38 45.29 -44.96
C PHE A 5 -72.04 43.95 -44.58
N CYS A 6 -71.43 43.16 -43.68
CA CYS A 6 -72.10 42.30 -42.70
C CYS A 6 -71.15 41.78 -41.61
N LEU A 7 -71.25 42.36 -40.42
CA LEU A 7 -71.43 41.76 -39.08
C LEU A 7 -70.97 40.30 -38.80
N ALA A 8 -70.11 40.11 -37.80
CA ALA A 8 -70.19 39.05 -36.76
C ALA A 8 -68.99 39.17 -35.78
N ILE A 9 -69.17 39.64 -34.54
CA ILE A 9 -69.53 38.94 -33.29
C ILE A 9 -68.32 38.75 -32.36
N VAL A 10 -68.49 39.32 -31.17
CA VAL A 10 -67.68 39.32 -29.95
C VAL A 10 -67.63 37.93 -29.33
N PHE A 11 -66.50 37.53 -28.73
CA PHE A 11 -66.47 36.80 -27.45
C PHE A 11 -65.11 36.89 -26.76
N CYS A 12 -65.03 37.76 -25.74
CA CYS A 12 -64.07 37.66 -24.65
C CYS A 12 -64.57 36.59 -23.67
N VAL A 13 -63.78 35.54 -23.40
CA VAL A 13 -63.91 34.74 -22.18
C VAL A 13 -62.52 34.51 -21.59
N THR A 14 -62.27 35.20 -20.49
CA THR A 14 -61.32 34.87 -19.45
C THR A 14 -61.64 33.49 -18.86
N ALA A 15 -60.65 32.60 -18.68
CA ALA A 15 -60.44 31.83 -17.44
C ALA A 15 -59.45 30.66 -17.60
N CYS A 16 -58.48 30.67 -16.68
CA CYS A 16 -57.86 29.51 -16.03
C CYS A 16 -57.05 28.52 -16.87
N ALA A 17 -55.79 28.87 -17.10
CA ALA A 17 -54.72 27.88 -17.06
C ALA A 17 -54.59 27.37 -15.61
N THR A 18 -55.09 26.17 -15.32
CA THR A 18 -54.83 25.46 -14.07
C THR A 18 -53.39 24.98 -14.08
N LEU A 19 -52.50 25.81 -13.54
CA LEU A 19 -51.19 25.40 -13.07
C LEU A 19 -51.41 24.57 -11.80
N ASP A 20 -51.56 23.26 -11.94
CA ASP A 20 -51.43 22.32 -10.82
C ASP A 20 -49.97 22.30 -10.37
N ARG A 21 -49.61 23.30 -9.56
CA ARG A 21 -48.35 23.37 -8.85
C ARG A 21 -48.56 22.82 -7.44
N SER A 22 -48.82 21.52 -7.37
CA SER A 22 -48.66 20.74 -6.14
C SER A 22 -47.57 19.69 -6.35
N ALA A 23 -46.35 20.17 -6.62
CA ALA A 23 -45.17 19.39 -6.35
C ALA A 23 -44.82 19.64 -4.89
N ASN A 24 -45.43 18.86 -3.98
CA ASN A 24 -44.89 18.70 -2.64
C ASN A 24 -43.40 18.36 -2.82
N PRO A 25 -42.46 19.12 -2.22
CA PRO A 25 -41.07 18.72 -2.23
C PRO A 25 -41.01 17.40 -1.46
N THR A 26 -40.96 16.29 -2.19
CA THR A 26 -40.70 15.00 -1.60
C THR A 26 -39.26 15.07 -1.13
N THR A 27 -39.10 15.36 0.16
CA THR A 27 -37.82 15.24 0.84
C THR A 27 -37.45 13.77 0.79
N ARG A 28 -36.79 13.33 -0.29
CA ARG A 28 -36.16 12.03 -0.34
C ARG A 28 -35.02 12.10 0.66
N ARG A 29 -35.27 11.54 1.84
CA ARG A 29 -34.24 11.24 2.81
C ARG A 29 -33.36 10.15 2.18
N GLU A 30 -32.30 10.55 1.50
CA GLU A 30 -31.20 9.64 1.22
C GLU A 30 -30.56 9.29 2.56
N ILE A 31 -30.97 8.15 3.11
CA ILE A 31 -30.16 7.48 4.13
C ILE A 31 -28.97 6.93 3.35
N LYS A 32 -27.88 7.71 3.32
CA LYS A 32 -26.60 7.18 2.91
C LYS A 32 -26.18 6.26 4.05
N ASP A 33 -26.35 4.95 3.87
CA ASP A 33 -25.79 3.97 4.79
C ASP A 33 -24.30 4.26 4.88
N VAL A 34 -23.89 4.79 6.03
CA VAL A 34 -22.48 4.87 6.37
C VAL A 34 -22.04 3.43 6.51
N ASN A 35 -21.27 2.95 5.53
CA ASN A 35 -20.80 1.57 5.56
C ASN A 35 -20.10 1.33 6.91
N TYR A 36 -20.67 0.48 7.76
CA TYR A 36 -20.09 0.11 9.06
C TYR A 36 -19.01 -0.96 8.91
N GLU A 37 -18.92 -1.60 7.74
CA GLU A 37 -17.95 -2.63 7.45
C GLU A 37 -16.55 -2.00 7.29
N ALA A 38 -15.56 -2.66 7.90
CA ALA A 38 -14.17 -2.31 7.78
C ALA A 38 -13.49 -3.01 6.58
N ARG A 39 -14.09 -4.10 6.09
CA ARG A 39 -13.61 -4.94 5.01
C ARG A 39 -14.79 -5.67 4.36
N LYS A 40 -14.62 -6.24 3.17
CA LYS A 40 -15.65 -7.12 2.58
C LYS A 40 -15.72 -8.40 3.42
N ASP A 41 -16.90 -8.98 3.63
CA ASP A 41 -17.14 -10.07 4.61
C ASP A 41 -16.14 -11.25 4.57
N ASP A 42 -15.54 -11.57 3.41
CA ASP A 42 -14.55 -12.65 3.27
C ASP A 42 -13.08 -12.21 3.20
N SER A 43 -12.79 -10.91 3.25
CA SER A 43 -11.40 -10.44 3.16
C SER A 43 -10.69 -10.54 4.51
N ALA A 44 -9.39 -10.85 4.51
CA ALA A 44 -8.58 -10.81 5.73
C ALA A 44 -8.28 -9.34 6.13
N PRO A 45 -7.97 -9.07 7.40
CA PRO A 45 -7.51 -7.76 7.83
C PRO A 45 -6.21 -7.36 7.10
N ARG A 46 -6.01 -6.05 6.92
CA ARG A 46 -4.87 -5.49 6.20
C ARG A 46 -3.59 -5.63 7.00
N LYS A 47 -2.53 -6.11 6.35
CA LYS A 47 -1.20 -6.26 6.96
C LYS A 47 -0.45 -4.93 6.91
N ARG A 48 0.19 -4.56 8.02
CA ARG A 48 1.08 -3.41 8.10
C ARG A 48 2.46 -3.78 7.55
N MET A 49 2.85 -3.08 6.49
CA MET A 49 4.14 -3.24 5.83
C MET A 49 4.95 -1.97 6.00
N MET A 50 6.16 -2.05 6.52
CA MET A 50 7.08 -0.92 6.56
C MET A 50 7.97 -0.91 5.33
N VAL A 51 7.98 0.19 4.58
CA VAL A 51 8.81 0.35 3.38
C VAL A 51 10.03 1.19 3.73
N LEU A 52 11.20 0.55 3.72
CA LEU A 52 12.49 1.17 4.05
C LEU A 52 12.97 2.12 2.95
N PRO A 53 13.88 3.06 3.26
CA PRO A 53 14.48 3.92 2.25
C PRO A 53 15.18 3.08 1.19
N PHE A 54 14.89 3.33 -0.09
CA PHE A 54 15.45 2.52 -1.16
C PHE A 54 16.97 2.67 -1.23
N LEU A 55 17.63 1.53 -1.39
CA LEU A 55 19.08 1.43 -1.52
C LEU A 55 19.51 1.60 -2.98
N ASP A 56 20.76 1.96 -3.12
CA ASP A 56 21.40 2.22 -4.40
C ASP A 56 22.73 1.47 -4.45
N ALA A 57 22.95 0.60 -5.44
CA ALA A 57 24.27 -0.02 -5.62
C ALA A 57 25.28 0.88 -6.35
N GLY A 58 24.79 1.92 -7.03
CA GLY A 58 25.59 2.89 -7.76
C GLY A 58 25.53 4.22 -7.01
N ASP A 59 26.36 4.36 -5.98
CA ASP A 59 26.41 5.45 -4.97
C ASP A 59 26.39 6.91 -5.50
N LYS A 60 26.36 7.11 -6.82
CA LYS A 60 26.40 8.41 -7.50
C LYS A 60 25.02 8.95 -7.90
N ARG A 61 23.94 8.19 -7.72
CA ARG A 61 22.60 8.61 -8.14
C ARG A 61 21.91 9.51 -7.11
N PRO A 62 21.17 10.55 -7.55
CA PRO A 62 20.48 11.46 -6.64
C PRO A 62 19.56 10.71 -5.66
N GLN A 63 19.56 11.12 -4.40
CA GLN A 63 18.66 10.54 -3.40
C GLN A 63 17.19 10.77 -3.75
N GLU A 64 16.88 11.92 -4.34
CA GLU A 64 15.52 12.28 -4.75
C GLU A 64 14.89 11.24 -5.68
N LEU A 65 15.67 10.64 -6.59
CA LEU A 65 15.22 9.55 -7.46
C LEU A 65 14.63 8.39 -6.64
N ARG A 66 15.31 8.01 -5.57
CA ARG A 66 14.93 6.90 -4.68
C ARG A 66 13.73 7.27 -3.82
N ASP A 67 13.72 8.49 -3.30
CA ASP A 67 12.62 8.98 -2.46
C ASP A 67 11.32 9.08 -3.26
N GLN A 68 11.38 9.55 -4.51
CA GLN A 68 10.23 9.61 -5.39
C GLN A 68 9.73 8.22 -5.81
N ALA A 69 10.64 7.28 -6.10
CA ALA A 69 10.28 5.90 -6.41
C ALA A 69 9.61 5.20 -5.21
N ARG A 70 10.19 5.39 -4.01
CA ARG A 70 9.64 4.84 -2.77
C ARG A 70 8.25 5.42 -2.46
N ALA A 71 8.07 6.72 -2.59
CA ALA A 71 6.79 7.37 -2.35
C ALA A 71 5.70 6.87 -3.30
N ALA A 72 6.03 6.72 -4.59
CA ALA A 72 5.12 6.14 -5.59
C ALA A 72 4.74 4.70 -5.23
N PHE A 73 5.71 3.88 -4.82
CA PHE A 73 5.48 2.50 -4.45
C PHE A 73 4.61 2.35 -3.18
N ILE A 74 4.86 3.17 -2.15
CA ILE A 74 4.01 3.23 -0.95
C ILE A 74 2.57 3.63 -1.31
N ALA A 75 2.41 4.65 -2.16
CA ALA A 75 1.09 5.09 -2.60
C ALA A 75 0.35 4.00 -3.39
N ASP A 76 1.05 3.27 -4.26
CA ASP A 76 0.48 2.18 -5.05
C ASP A 76 0.06 0.98 -4.18
N LEU A 77 0.92 0.57 -3.24
CA LEU A 77 0.60 -0.47 -2.26
C LEU A 77 -0.65 -0.11 -1.44
N ASN A 78 -0.73 1.13 -0.93
CA ASN A 78 -1.90 1.58 -0.16
C ASN A 78 -3.17 1.69 -1.02
N ARG A 79 -3.05 2.06 -2.29
CA ARG A 79 -4.17 2.15 -3.24
C ARG A 79 -4.85 0.81 -3.48
N THR A 80 -4.12 -0.30 -3.36
CA THR A 80 -4.69 -1.65 -3.50
C THR A 80 -5.71 -1.98 -2.41
N GLY A 81 -5.56 -1.38 -1.22
CA GLY A 81 -6.40 -1.69 -0.07
C GLY A 81 -6.10 -3.04 0.59
N GLU A 82 -5.09 -3.78 0.15
CA GLU A 82 -4.72 -5.09 0.73
C GLU A 82 -3.73 -4.97 1.90
N VAL A 83 -2.96 -3.88 1.91
CA VAL A 83 -1.93 -3.60 2.92
C VAL A 83 -2.03 -2.16 3.42
N ILE A 84 -1.41 -1.91 4.58
CA ILE A 84 -1.10 -0.59 5.08
C ILE A 84 0.42 -0.41 4.95
N ALA A 85 0.85 0.28 3.89
CA ALA A 85 2.26 0.58 3.66
C ALA A 85 2.64 1.86 4.45
N LEU A 86 3.56 1.69 5.40
CA LEU A 86 4.05 2.70 6.32
C LEU A 86 5.44 3.17 5.91
N ASP A 87 5.70 4.46 6.15
CA ASP A 87 7.03 5.04 5.99
C ASP A 87 7.91 4.69 7.21
N SER A 88 9.15 4.29 6.96
CA SER A 88 10.14 4.02 7.99
C SER A 88 10.57 5.24 8.82
N ARG A 89 10.12 6.46 8.49
CA ARG A 89 10.35 7.68 9.31
C ARG A 89 9.83 7.55 10.74
N GLU A 90 8.84 6.69 10.98
CA GLU A 90 8.31 6.43 12.32
C GLU A 90 9.23 5.55 13.17
N LEU A 91 10.20 4.88 12.53
CA LEU A 91 11.16 4.03 13.19
C LEU A 91 12.21 4.89 13.91
N LYS A 92 12.23 4.84 15.24
CA LYS A 92 13.21 5.56 16.08
C LYS A 92 14.58 4.86 16.11
N VAL A 93 15.05 4.36 14.97
CA VAL A 93 16.36 3.69 14.85
C VAL A 93 17.15 4.30 13.70
N ASP A 94 18.48 4.26 13.84
CA ASP A 94 19.40 4.70 12.81
C ASP A 94 19.58 3.59 11.76
N LEU A 95 18.75 3.63 10.72
CA LEU A 95 18.77 2.65 9.64
C LEU A 95 20.11 2.58 8.91
N ALA A 96 20.89 3.66 8.89
CA ALA A 96 22.20 3.66 8.24
C ALA A 96 23.20 2.70 8.93
N LYS A 97 23.06 2.52 10.25
CA LYS A 97 23.87 1.55 11.02
C LYS A 97 23.44 0.10 10.82
N MET A 98 22.24 -0.11 10.28
CA MET A 98 21.68 -1.43 10.00
C MET A 98 21.94 -1.85 8.54
N ILE A 99 22.85 -1.19 7.83
CA ILE A 99 23.29 -1.56 6.48
C ILE A 99 24.62 -2.30 6.57
N GLU A 100 24.68 -3.47 5.94
CA GLU A 100 25.89 -4.29 5.80
C GLU A 100 25.93 -4.84 4.38
N ASN A 101 27.10 -4.76 3.74
CA ASN A 101 27.30 -5.20 2.34
C ASN A 101 26.29 -4.57 1.34
N GLY A 102 25.88 -3.31 1.59
CA GLY A 102 24.93 -2.59 0.75
C GLY A 102 23.50 -3.13 0.79
N GLN A 103 23.12 -3.82 1.86
CA GLN A 103 21.76 -4.30 2.16
C GLN A 103 21.43 -4.03 3.63
N TYR A 104 20.15 -3.89 3.96
CA TYR A 104 19.71 -3.83 5.34
C TYR A 104 19.83 -5.21 5.99
N LYS A 105 20.20 -5.22 7.27
CA LYS A 105 20.04 -6.36 8.19
C LYS A 105 18.56 -6.50 8.53
N LEU A 106 17.79 -7.02 7.56
CA LEU A 106 16.33 -7.03 7.61
C LEU A 106 15.75 -7.69 8.86
N ALA A 107 16.40 -8.70 9.43
CA ALA A 107 15.97 -9.32 10.69
C ALA A 107 16.06 -8.35 11.88
N GLU A 108 17.11 -7.53 11.97
CA GLU A 108 17.27 -6.52 13.03
C GLU A 108 16.25 -5.39 12.86
N VAL A 109 16.07 -4.91 11.62
CA VAL A 109 15.09 -3.87 11.30
C VAL A 109 13.66 -4.35 11.58
N ALA A 110 13.34 -5.60 11.23
CA ALA A 110 12.06 -6.25 11.50
C ALA A 110 11.74 -6.30 13.00
N LYS A 111 12.73 -6.65 13.83
CA LYS A 111 12.59 -6.65 15.28
C LYS A 111 12.29 -5.25 15.84
N ALA A 112 12.94 -4.21 15.31
CA ALA A 112 12.65 -2.83 15.70
C ALA A 112 11.25 -2.38 15.25
N ALA A 113 10.87 -2.72 14.01
CA ALA A 113 9.57 -2.38 13.44
C ALA A 113 8.40 -3.09 14.14
N GLN A 114 8.64 -4.28 14.71
CA GLN A 114 7.64 -5.03 15.46
C GLN A 114 7.03 -4.24 16.62
N ALA A 115 7.82 -3.39 17.29
CA ALA A 115 7.32 -2.53 18.37
C ALA A 115 6.25 -1.54 17.91
N LEU A 116 6.19 -1.25 16.60
CA LEU A 116 5.17 -0.40 15.96
C LEU A 116 3.99 -1.20 15.40
N GLY A 117 3.93 -2.52 15.66
CA GLY A 117 2.89 -3.40 15.14
C GLY A 117 3.03 -3.68 13.64
N VAL A 118 4.24 -3.58 13.09
CA VAL A 118 4.53 -3.91 11.69
C VAL A 118 4.58 -5.43 11.51
N ASN A 119 3.84 -5.95 10.53
CA ASN A 119 3.84 -7.39 10.21
C ASN A 119 4.99 -7.77 9.27
N THR A 120 5.36 -6.87 8.34
CA THR A 120 6.43 -7.12 7.35
C THR A 120 7.28 -5.88 7.08
N VAL A 121 8.54 -6.08 6.74
CA VAL A 121 9.48 -5.02 6.35
C VAL A 121 9.95 -5.26 4.92
N LEU A 122 9.90 -4.22 4.09
CA LEU A 122 10.27 -4.23 2.68
C LEU A 122 11.51 -3.38 2.43
N GLU A 123 12.50 -3.98 1.78
CA GLU A 123 13.67 -3.31 1.18
C GLU A 123 13.49 -3.26 -0.34
N GLY A 124 13.63 -2.07 -0.91
CA GLY A 124 13.83 -1.88 -2.34
C GLY A 124 15.27 -1.45 -2.61
N LYS A 125 15.90 -2.03 -3.63
CA LYS A 125 17.27 -1.69 -4.03
C LYS A 125 17.37 -1.55 -5.54
N ILE A 126 17.96 -0.45 -6.01
CA ILE A 126 18.28 -0.29 -7.43
C ILE A 126 19.68 -0.86 -7.66
N ILE A 127 19.76 -1.98 -8.37
CA ILE A 127 21.02 -2.67 -8.68
C ILE A 127 21.75 -1.93 -9.81
N ASP A 128 21.07 -1.62 -10.91
CA ASP A 128 21.72 -1.05 -12.09
C ASP A 128 20.71 -0.26 -12.94
N ILE A 129 21.20 0.71 -13.71
CA ILE A 129 20.42 1.40 -14.75
C ILE A 129 21.31 1.45 -16.00
N ARG A 130 20.89 0.75 -17.06
CA ARG A 130 21.64 0.62 -18.30
C ARG A 130 20.93 1.37 -19.41
N ILE A 131 21.72 1.96 -20.30
CA ILE A 131 21.21 2.63 -21.50
C ILE A 131 21.90 1.98 -22.69
N LYS A 132 21.14 1.21 -23.47
CA LYS A 132 21.59 0.57 -24.71
C LYS A 132 21.09 1.39 -25.88
N ARG A 133 21.98 1.73 -26.82
CA ARG A 133 21.62 2.43 -28.06
C ARG A 133 21.90 1.52 -29.24
N LYS A 134 20.89 1.23 -30.04
CA LYS A 134 21.00 0.52 -31.31
C LYS A 134 20.69 1.50 -32.45
N ALA A 135 21.57 1.58 -33.43
CA ALA A 135 21.36 2.38 -34.62
C ALA A 135 21.29 1.47 -35.84
N ASP A 136 20.13 1.46 -36.50
CA ASP A 136 19.92 0.75 -37.75
C ASP A 136 20.00 1.76 -38.90
N ASN A 137 20.92 1.53 -39.85
CA ASN A 137 21.17 2.43 -40.98
C ASN A 137 20.48 1.86 -42.23
N VAL A 138 19.51 2.60 -42.79
CA VAL A 138 18.89 2.28 -44.08
C VAL A 138 18.99 3.53 -44.97
N GLY A 139 19.97 3.56 -45.88
CA GLY A 139 20.21 4.72 -46.75
C GLY A 139 20.65 5.98 -45.99
N VAL A 140 20.00 7.12 -46.24
CA VAL A 140 20.28 8.42 -45.56
C VAL A 140 19.49 8.55 -44.24
N VAL A 141 18.55 7.65 -43.98
CA VAL A 141 17.72 7.65 -42.77
C VAL A 141 18.38 6.78 -41.71
N ARG A 142 18.53 7.33 -40.51
CA ARG A 142 19.06 6.61 -39.35
C ARG A 142 17.94 6.38 -38.35
N HIS A 143 17.63 5.11 -38.09
CA HIS A 143 16.74 4.72 -37.01
C HIS A 143 17.58 4.51 -35.76
N LEU A 144 17.27 5.25 -34.69
CA LEU A 144 17.94 5.11 -33.40
C LEU A 144 16.93 4.54 -32.39
N THR A 145 17.18 3.33 -31.92
CA THR A 145 16.46 2.72 -30.80
C THR A 145 17.29 2.89 -29.54
N THR A 146 16.75 3.54 -28.53
CA THR A 146 17.36 3.63 -27.20
C THR A 146 16.56 2.77 -26.23
N ALA A 147 17.18 1.76 -25.64
CA ALA A 147 16.60 0.92 -24.61
C ALA A 147 17.18 1.30 -23.25
N PHE A 148 16.30 1.66 -22.31
CA PHE A 148 16.64 1.89 -20.91
C PHE A 148 16.28 0.64 -20.11
N GLU A 149 17.24 0.08 -19.39
CA GLU A 149 17.01 -1.08 -18.52
C GLU A 149 17.24 -0.68 -17.06
N VAL A 150 16.23 -0.84 -16.22
CA VAL A 150 16.35 -0.68 -14.78
C VAL A 150 16.36 -2.06 -14.14
N VAL A 151 17.44 -2.38 -13.41
CA VAL A 151 17.55 -3.61 -12.62
C VAL A 151 17.27 -3.26 -11.16
N ALA A 152 16.15 -3.76 -10.63
CA ALA A 152 15.70 -3.50 -9.26
C ALA A 152 15.51 -4.82 -8.51
N GLN A 153 15.76 -4.79 -7.20
CA GLN A 153 15.52 -5.88 -6.27
C GLN A 153 14.53 -5.43 -5.20
N VAL A 154 13.58 -6.30 -4.88
CA VAL A 154 12.70 -6.13 -3.72
C VAL A 154 12.83 -7.35 -2.82
N ARG A 155 13.01 -7.10 -1.53
CA ARG A 155 13.08 -8.09 -0.47
C ARG A 155 12.06 -7.78 0.62
N VAL A 156 11.36 -8.79 1.09
CA VAL A 156 10.37 -8.65 2.16
C VAL A 156 10.62 -9.73 3.22
N VAL A 157 10.67 -9.31 4.48
CA VAL A 157 10.78 -10.20 5.64
C VAL A 157 9.57 -10.04 6.57
N THR A 158 9.28 -11.07 7.35
CA THR A 158 8.31 -10.97 8.44
C THR A 158 8.90 -10.26 9.66
N GLY A 159 8.08 -9.47 10.34
CA GLY A 159 8.46 -8.66 11.52
C GLY A 159 9.02 -9.50 12.67
N ARG A 160 8.42 -10.66 12.94
CA ARG A 160 8.73 -11.48 14.12
C ARG A 160 9.92 -12.44 13.91
N ALA A 161 9.89 -13.22 12.84
CA ALA A 161 10.90 -14.26 12.60
C ALA A 161 12.07 -13.76 11.74
N GLY A 162 11.99 -12.55 11.19
CA GLY A 162 12.93 -12.07 10.18
C GLY A 162 12.97 -12.96 8.93
N ARG A 163 11.95 -13.82 8.74
CA ARG A 163 11.92 -14.81 7.66
C ARG A 163 11.65 -14.09 6.35
N GLU A 164 12.53 -14.28 5.37
CA GLU A 164 12.34 -13.77 4.01
C GLU A 164 11.14 -14.47 3.37
N VAL A 165 10.15 -13.68 2.94
CA VAL A 165 8.92 -14.14 2.27
C VAL A 165 8.92 -13.78 0.78
N PHE A 166 9.74 -12.81 0.40
CA PHE A 166 9.91 -12.39 -0.98
C PHE A 166 11.33 -11.89 -1.22
N ASN A 167 11.94 -12.30 -2.33
CA ASN A 167 13.23 -11.79 -2.80
C ASN A 167 13.30 -12.02 -4.31
N THR A 168 13.13 -10.94 -5.08
CA THR A 168 13.12 -11.02 -6.54
C THR A 168 13.90 -9.85 -7.11
N VAL A 169 14.64 -10.14 -8.17
CA VAL A 169 15.30 -9.16 -9.03
C VAL A 169 14.52 -9.09 -10.35
N LYS A 170 14.15 -7.89 -10.78
CA LYS A 170 13.53 -7.64 -12.09
C LYS A 170 14.39 -6.69 -12.90
N THR A 171 14.38 -6.91 -14.21
CA THR A 171 14.88 -5.96 -15.20
C THR A 171 13.69 -5.42 -15.97
N VAL A 172 13.45 -4.13 -15.87
CA VAL A 172 12.41 -3.43 -16.64
C VAL A 172 13.08 -2.68 -17.77
N THR A 173 12.69 -3.02 -19.00
CA THR A 173 13.26 -2.44 -20.22
C THR A 173 12.22 -1.58 -20.91
N VAL A 174 12.57 -0.33 -21.20
CA VAL A 174 11.75 0.59 -21.99
C VAL A 174 12.53 1.00 -23.23
N GLU A 175 11.94 0.76 -24.39
CA GLU A 175 12.51 1.11 -25.69
C GLU A 175 11.85 2.36 -26.27
N GLU A 176 12.68 3.34 -26.63
CA GLU A 176 12.26 4.53 -27.36
C GLU A 176 12.83 4.45 -28.79
N GLN A 177 11.94 4.55 -29.78
CA GLN A 177 12.31 4.57 -31.20
C GLN A 177 12.27 6.01 -31.72
N GLY A 178 13.40 6.48 -32.23
CA GLY A 178 13.52 7.78 -32.90
C GLY A 178 13.90 7.64 -34.37
N VAL A 179 13.22 8.37 -35.26
CA VAL A 179 13.58 8.50 -36.67
C VAL A 179 14.37 9.79 -36.85
N ARG A 180 15.57 9.73 -37.44
CA ARG A 180 16.38 10.92 -37.75
C ARG A 180 16.65 11.02 -39.24
N VAL A 181 16.41 12.22 -39.79
CA VAL A 181 16.64 12.55 -41.20
C VAL A 181 17.63 13.72 -41.25
N ALA A 182 18.83 13.46 -41.77
CA ALA A 182 19.79 14.44 -42.28
C ALA A 182 20.04 15.74 -41.45
N GLU A 183 20.21 15.65 -40.13
CA GLU A 183 20.68 16.80 -39.32
C GLU A 183 22.04 16.51 -38.67
N ARG A 184 23.02 17.37 -38.98
CA ARG A 184 24.39 17.34 -38.43
C ARG A 184 24.36 18.04 -37.07
N VAL A 185 23.84 17.37 -36.06
CA VAL A 185 23.77 17.89 -34.68
C VAL A 185 24.60 16.99 -33.76
N GLU A 186 25.46 17.63 -32.98
CA GLU A 186 26.42 17.02 -32.05
C GLU A 186 25.76 16.05 -31.06
N THR A 187 26.48 14.99 -30.76
CA THR A 187 25.98 13.67 -30.32
C THR A 187 25.56 13.60 -28.84
N ASP A 188 25.65 14.69 -28.06
CA ASP A 188 25.66 14.61 -26.60
C ASP A 188 24.37 15.01 -25.86
N LYS A 189 23.36 15.62 -26.49
CA LYS A 189 22.29 16.31 -25.74
C LYS A 189 20.97 15.56 -25.48
N PHE A 190 20.74 14.38 -26.05
CA PHE A 190 19.42 13.73 -25.89
C PHE A 190 19.16 13.17 -24.47
N LEU A 191 20.19 12.64 -23.79
CA LEU A 191 20.09 12.24 -22.38
C LEU A 191 20.18 13.44 -21.41
N ALA A 192 20.81 14.54 -21.84
CA ALA A 192 20.88 15.77 -21.04
C ALA A 192 19.51 16.48 -20.96
N ASN A 193 18.57 16.19 -21.86
CA ASN A 193 17.34 16.96 -22.01
C ASN A 193 16.13 16.41 -21.25
N ASN A 194 16.15 15.20 -20.67
CA ASN A 194 15.01 14.64 -19.91
C ASN A 194 15.45 13.79 -18.70
N PRO A 195 16.09 14.37 -17.67
CA PRO A 195 16.44 13.65 -16.44
C PRO A 195 15.22 13.00 -15.75
N ASP A 196 14.03 13.56 -15.96
CA ASP A 196 12.76 13.05 -15.42
C ASP A 196 12.40 11.64 -15.91
N MET A 197 12.89 11.23 -17.08
CA MET A 197 12.58 9.92 -17.65
C MET A 197 13.18 8.78 -16.82
N ILE A 198 14.41 8.94 -16.31
CA ILE A 198 15.03 7.93 -15.42
C ILE A 198 14.16 7.76 -14.17
N THR A 199 13.62 8.86 -13.64
CA THR A 199 12.75 8.84 -12.49
C THR A 199 11.44 8.10 -12.73
N VAL A 200 10.83 8.29 -13.90
CA VAL A 200 9.63 7.55 -14.30
C VAL A 200 9.95 6.05 -14.44
N LEU A 201 11.05 5.71 -15.10
CA LEU A 201 11.43 4.31 -15.32
C LEU A 201 11.71 3.56 -14.01
N VAL A 202 12.39 4.22 -13.06
CA VAL A 202 12.65 3.63 -11.74
C VAL A 202 11.33 3.47 -10.96
N LYS A 203 10.41 4.44 -11.05
CA LYS A 203 9.07 4.30 -10.45
C LYS A 203 8.37 3.08 -11.03
N ASP A 204 8.24 3.00 -12.34
CA ASP A 204 7.55 1.91 -13.04
C ASP A 204 8.17 0.55 -12.69
N ALA A 205 9.50 0.48 -12.62
CA ALA A 205 10.21 -0.74 -12.24
C ALA A 205 9.84 -1.26 -10.85
N PHE A 206 9.57 -0.38 -9.88
CA PHE A 206 9.09 -0.79 -8.56
C PHE A 206 7.59 -1.09 -8.53
N LEU A 207 6.77 -0.32 -9.27
CA LEU A 207 5.33 -0.57 -9.37
C LEU A 207 5.02 -1.97 -9.92
N ASP A 208 5.85 -2.46 -10.84
CA ASP A 208 5.77 -3.84 -11.36
C ASP A 208 5.94 -4.93 -10.28
N PHE A 209 6.50 -4.62 -9.10
CA PHE A 209 6.59 -5.57 -7.99
C PHE A 209 5.31 -5.68 -7.18
N THR A 210 4.40 -4.69 -7.22
CA THR A 210 3.20 -4.64 -6.37
C THR A 210 2.43 -5.96 -6.36
N PRO A 211 2.05 -6.56 -7.52
CA PRO A 211 1.25 -7.80 -7.51
C PRO A 211 1.96 -8.98 -6.85
N GLN A 212 3.29 -9.10 -7.05
CA GLN A 212 4.08 -10.22 -6.52
C GLN A 212 4.36 -10.05 -5.04
N VAL A 213 4.58 -8.81 -4.60
CA VAL A 213 4.71 -8.47 -3.18
C VAL A 213 3.41 -8.81 -2.47
N LEU A 214 2.25 -8.38 -2.98
CA LEU A 214 0.95 -8.69 -2.37
C LEU A 214 0.70 -10.21 -2.29
N ALA A 215 0.90 -10.94 -3.38
CA ALA A 215 0.77 -12.40 -3.39
C ALA A 215 1.71 -13.11 -2.39
N SER A 216 2.91 -12.54 -2.12
CA SER A 216 3.82 -13.10 -1.12
C SER A 216 3.30 -12.96 0.31
N LEU A 217 2.47 -11.94 0.57
CA LEU A 217 1.91 -11.65 1.88
C LEU A 217 0.77 -12.57 2.26
N ASP A 218 0.14 -13.30 1.33
CA ASP A 218 -0.90 -14.28 1.64
C ASP A 218 -0.42 -15.36 2.61
N LYS A 219 0.89 -15.66 2.57
CA LYS A 219 1.57 -16.60 3.46
C LYS A 219 1.93 -16.01 4.84
N VAL A 220 1.67 -14.72 5.04
CA VAL A 220 1.94 -14.00 6.28
C VAL A 220 0.64 -13.93 7.08
N THR A 221 0.66 -14.45 8.29
CA THR A 221 -0.47 -14.33 9.22
C THR A 221 -0.62 -12.88 9.66
N TRP A 222 -1.85 -12.37 9.60
CA TRP A 222 -2.16 -11.08 10.21
C TRP A 222 -2.11 -11.19 11.73
N GLU A 223 -1.45 -10.25 12.39
CA GLU A 223 -1.37 -10.18 13.85
C GLU A 223 -1.49 -8.74 14.35
N GLY A 224 -2.13 -8.59 15.51
CA GLY A 224 -2.16 -7.37 16.31
C GLY A 224 -1.72 -7.66 17.76
N ARG A 225 -1.86 -6.67 18.64
CA ARG A 225 -1.52 -6.80 20.07
C ARG A 225 -2.52 -6.10 20.98
N ILE A 226 -2.58 -6.60 22.21
CA ILE A 226 -3.21 -5.89 23.33
C ILE A 226 -2.31 -4.71 23.72
N ALA A 227 -2.85 -3.50 23.58
CA ALA A 227 -2.19 -2.25 23.94
C ALA A 227 -2.38 -1.88 25.41
N ALA A 228 -3.57 -2.14 25.97
CA ALA A 228 -3.90 -1.87 27.37
C ALA A 228 -5.11 -2.70 27.83
N ILE A 229 -5.24 -2.92 29.15
CA ILE A 229 -6.37 -3.62 29.76
C ILE A 229 -6.93 -2.77 30.91
N ASN A 230 -8.18 -2.32 30.80
CA ASN A 230 -8.87 -1.57 31.84
C ASN A 230 -10.20 -2.24 32.21
N GLY A 231 -10.20 -3.01 33.30
CA GLY A 231 -11.39 -3.73 33.75
C GLY A 231 -11.84 -4.78 32.73
N ASP A 232 -13.03 -4.61 32.19
CA ASP A 232 -13.64 -5.47 31.17
C ASP A 232 -13.28 -5.07 29.72
N ARG A 233 -12.68 -3.89 29.53
CA ARG A 233 -12.30 -3.36 28.22
C ARG A 233 -10.84 -3.64 27.92
N ILE A 234 -10.61 -4.27 26.77
CA ILE A 234 -9.29 -4.56 26.24
C ILE A 234 -9.05 -3.68 25.02
N TYR A 235 -7.97 -2.90 25.04
CA TYR A 235 -7.62 -1.98 23.96
C TYR A 235 -6.60 -2.65 23.05
N LEU A 236 -6.85 -2.62 21.76
CA LEU A 236 -6.05 -3.26 20.72
C LEU A 236 -5.38 -2.20 19.85
N ASN A 237 -4.16 -2.48 19.39
CA ASN A 237 -3.36 -1.58 18.54
C ASN A 237 -3.76 -1.62 17.04
N VAL A 238 -4.88 -2.25 16.75
CA VAL A 238 -5.44 -2.50 15.42
C VAL A 238 -6.94 -2.23 15.49
N GLY A 239 -7.51 -1.68 14.42
CA GLY A 239 -8.92 -1.31 14.38
C GLY A 239 -9.44 -1.26 12.94
N ARG A 240 -10.32 -0.31 12.68
CA ARG A 240 -11.03 -0.20 11.40
C ARG A 240 -10.09 -0.04 10.21
N VAL A 241 -9.00 0.73 10.36
CA VAL A 241 -8.03 0.91 9.26
C VAL A 241 -7.27 -0.40 9.06
N SER A 242 -6.91 -1.13 10.09
CA SER A 242 -6.37 -2.50 9.97
C SER A 242 -7.38 -3.51 9.42
N GLY A 243 -8.65 -3.13 9.21
CA GLY A 243 -9.68 -3.99 8.66
C GLY A 243 -10.39 -4.84 9.72
N LEU A 244 -10.20 -4.58 11.01
CA LEU A 244 -11.02 -5.23 12.04
C LEU A 244 -12.45 -4.71 12.00
N GLN A 245 -13.41 -5.63 12.12
CA GLN A 245 -14.84 -5.37 12.18
C GLN A 245 -15.37 -5.52 13.60
N VAL A 246 -16.39 -4.74 13.96
CA VAL A 246 -17.15 -4.96 15.19
C VAL A 246 -17.87 -6.30 15.07
N GLY A 247 -17.76 -7.14 16.09
CA GLY A 247 -18.20 -8.54 16.10
C GLY A 247 -17.11 -9.54 15.73
N ASP A 248 -15.93 -9.11 15.25
CA ASP A 248 -14.81 -10.01 15.00
C ASP A 248 -14.40 -10.73 16.30
N LEU A 249 -14.24 -12.05 16.22
CA LEU A 249 -13.62 -12.86 17.26
C LEU A 249 -12.12 -12.99 17.00
N LEU A 250 -11.34 -12.68 18.03
CA LEU A 250 -9.88 -12.67 17.99
C LEU A 250 -9.34 -13.71 18.96
N LYS A 251 -8.50 -14.63 18.50
CA LYS A 251 -7.75 -15.52 19.41
C LYS A 251 -6.59 -14.76 20.03
N VAL A 252 -6.42 -14.91 21.33
CA VAL A 252 -5.30 -14.34 22.07
C VAL A 252 -4.29 -15.43 22.39
N THR A 253 -3.05 -15.22 21.98
CA THR A 253 -1.92 -16.11 22.27
C THR A 253 -0.85 -15.35 23.04
N GLU A 254 -0.20 -16.06 23.96
CA GLU A 254 1.02 -15.57 24.58
C GLU A 254 2.11 -15.36 23.53
N ASP A 255 3.08 -14.49 23.82
CA ASP A 255 4.31 -14.46 23.02
C ASP A 255 5.07 -15.75 23.30
N GLY A 256 5.35 -16.54 22.25
CA GLY A 256 6.14 -17.76 22.43
C GLY A 256 7.64 -17.49 22.60
N ASP A 257 8.34 -18.47 23.14
CA ASP A 257 9.76 -18.37 23.54
C ASP A 257 10.72 -18.79 22.42
N ASP A 258 11.89 -18.13 22.38
CA ASP A 258 13.01 -18.54 21.53
C ASP A 258 13.66 -19.79 22.13
N VAL A 259 13.81 -20.82 21.30
CA VAL A 259 14.42 -22.10 21.64
C VAL A 259 15.82 -22.14 21.07
N TYR A 260 16.77 -22.47 21.93
CA TYR A 260 18.17 -22.63 21.60
C TYR A 260 18.57 -24.10 21.79
N ASP A 261 19.45 -24.58 20.93
CA ASP A 261 20.04 -25.88 21.05
C ASP A 261 20.94 -25.91 22.32
N PRO A 262 20.72 -26.86 23.24
CA PRO A 262 21.42 -26.87 24.52
C PRO A 262 22.91 -27.20 24.41
N GLU A 263 23.35 -27.84 23.33
CA GLU A 263 24.74 -28.26 23.13
C GLU A 263 25.57 -27.19 22.39
N SER A 264 25.02 -26.64 21.32
CA SER A 264 25.68 -25.64 20.47
C SER A 264 25.37 -24.18 20.85
N GLY A 265 24.31 -23.94 21.64
CA GLY A 265 23.79 -22.60 21.89
C GLY A 265 23.17 -21.94 20.66
N GLY A 266 23.04 -22.67 19.55
CA GLY A 266 22.47 -22.17 18.30
C GLY A 266 20.98 -21.90 18.43
N HIS A 267 20.50 -20.78 17.88
CA HIS A 267 19.06 -20.49 17.85
C HIS A 267 18.35 -21.45 16.87
N ILE A 268 17.43 -22.27 17.39
CA ILE A 268 16.64 -23.23 16.61
C ILE A 268 15.42 -22.53 15.99
N GLY A 269 14.73 -21.71 16.77
CA GLY A 269 13.51 -21.03 16.36
C GLY A 269 12.62 -20.69 17.54
N ARG A 270 11.40 -20.23 17.27
CA ARG A 270 10.45 -19.79 18.30
C ARG A 270 9.26 -20.73 18.38
N VAL A 271 8.92 -21.20 19.57
CA VAL A 271 7.70 -22.01 19.78
C VAL A 271 6.46 -21.12 19.71
N PRO A 272 5.31 -21.63 19.25
CA PRO A 272 4.04 -20.91 19.35
C PRO A 272 3.67 -20.71 20.82
N GLY A 273 3.23 -19.50 21.19
CA GLY A 273 2.74 -19.26 22.53
C GLY A 273 1.39 -19.92 22.79
N ARG A 274 1.08 -20.14 24.07
CA ARG A 274 -0.16 -20.80 24.50
C ARG A 274 -1.38 -19.95 24.15
N LEU A 275 -2.47 -20.60 23.71
CA LEU A 275 -3.78 -19.97 23.56
C LEU A 275 -4.35 -19.62 24.94
N LYS A 276 -4.69 -18.34 25.15
CA LYS A 276 -5.26 -17.83 26.41
C LYS A 276 -6.78 -17.70 26.37
N GLY A 277 -7.35 -17.46 25.20
CA GLY A 277 -8.79 -17.26 25.04
C GLY A 277 -9.16 -16.51 23.77
N THR A 278 -10.36 -15.94 23.76
CA THR A 278 -10.89 -15.14 22.66
C THR A 278 -11.45 -13.80 23.13
N LEU A 279 -11.31 -12.77 22.29
CA LEU A 279 -11.87 -11.44 22.47
C LEU A 279 -12.86 -11.12 21.36
N GLU A 280 -13.90 -10.36 21.66
CA GLU A 280 -14.86 -9.86 20.69
C GLU A 280 -14.71 -8.35 20.54
N VAL A 281 -14.53 -7.87 19.32
CA VAL A 281 -14.41 -6.44 19.02
C VAL A 281 -15.77 -5.76 19.17
N ILE A 282 -15.90 -4.75 20.03
CA ILE A 282 -17.17 -4.05 20.28
C ILE A 282 -17.21 -2.62 19.75
N SER A 283 -16.06 -1.96 19.60
CA SER A 283 -15.99 -0.60 19.08
C SER A 283 -14.58 -0.21 18.63
N TYR A 284 -14.44 0.97 18.01
CA TYR A 284 -13.15 1.54 17.62
C TYR A 284 -12.76 2.74 18.49
N PHE A 285 -11.47 3.05 18.53
CA PHE A 285 -10.96 4.27 19.15
C PHE A 285 -9.68 4.77 18.45
N GLY A 286 -9.38 6.06 18.60
CA GLY A 286 -8.19 6.67 18.01
C GLY A 286 -8.14 6.55 16.48
N ASN A 287 -6.93 6.54 15.92
CA ASN A 287 -6.72 6.47 14.47
C ASN A 287 -6.96 5.06 13.91
N ASP A 288 -6.50 4.03 14.64
CA ASP A 288 -6.61 2.62 14.21
C ASP A 288 -6.58 1.65 15.41
N GLY A 289 -7.23 2.02 16.50
CA GLY A 289 -7.41 1.15 17.67
C GLY A 289 -8.81 0.55 17.72
N SER A 290 -8.96 -0.55 18.45
CA SER A 290 -10.27 -1.13 18.77
C SER A 290 -10.39 -1.52 20.24
N ILE A 291 -11.62 -1.50 20.72
CA ILE A 291 -11.99 -1.94 22.06
C ILE A 291 -12.67 -3.29 21.90
N ALA A 292 -12.20 -4.27 22.66
CA ALA A 292 -12.74 -5.60 22.71
C ALA A 292 -13.15 -5.97 24.14
N VAL A 293 -14.03 -6.96 24.25
CA VAL A 293 -14.43 -7.59 25.52
C VAL A 293 -14.03 -9.06 25.51
N ILE A 294 -13.92 -9.64 26.70
CA ILE A 294 -13.58 -11.06 26.84
C ILE A 294 -14.79 -11.89 26.43
N HIS A 295 -14.61 -12.72 25.40
CA HIS A 295 -15.60 -13.72 25.00
C HIS A 295 -15.34 -15.06 25.70
N SER A 296 -14.07 -15.48 25.80
CA SER A 296 -13.68 -16.68 26.55
C SER A 296 -12.22 -16.63 27.01
N GLY A 297 -11.87 -17.40 28.05
CA GLY A 297 -10.51 -17.50 28.56
C GLY A 297 -10.15 -16.45 29.63
N SER A 298 -8.88 -16.39 30.01
CA SER A 298 -8.39 -15.51 31.08
C SER A 298 -6.86 -15.33 31.02
N GLY A 299 -6.32 -14.48 31.89
CA GLY A 299 -4.87 -14.27 31.99
C GLY A 299 -4.26 -13.46 30.85
N PHE A 300 -5.07 -12.62 30.20
CA PHE A 300 -4.61 -11.67 29.18
C PHE A 300 -3.68 -10.62 29.80
N ARG A 301 -2.65 -10.26 29.06
CA ARG A 301 -1.66 -9.26 29.44
C ARG A 301 -1.43 -8.31 28.26
N GLU A 302 -0.94 -7.11 28.57
CA GLU A 302 -0.40 -6.22 27.55
C GLU A 302 0.67 -6.92 26.73
N ASN A 303 0.73 -6.56 25.44
CA ASN A 303 1.56 -7.18 24.41
C ASN A 303 1.21 -8.63 24.03
N ASP A 304 0.22 -9.28 24.66
CA ASP A 304 -0.29 -10.55 24.15
C ASP A 304 -0.76 -10.38 22.70
N ARG A 305 -0.53 -11.42 21.90
CA ARG A 305 -0.78 -11.39 20.46
C ARG A 305 -2.22 -11.74 20.16
N ILE A 306 -2.81 -11.01 19.23
CA ILE A 306 -4.14 -11.29 18.70
C ILE A 306 -4.07 -11.63 17.22
N GLU A 307 -4.90 -12.58 16.81
CA GLU A 307 -5.08 -12.99 15.42
C GLU A 307 -6.59 -13.19 15.19
N LEU A 308 -7.06 -12.98 13.97
CA LEU A 308 -8.46 -13.28 13.61
C LEU A 308 -8.71 -14.79 13.77
N TYR A 309 -9.85 -15.17 14.37
CA TYR A 309 -10.24 -16.56 14.60
C TYR A 309 -10.70 -17.25 13.32
#